data_AF-A0A7U9X9U3-F1
#
_entry.id   AF-A0A7U9X9U3-F1
#
_cell.length_a   1.000
_cell.length_b   1.000
_cell.length_c   1.000
_cell.angle_alpha   90.00
_cell.angle_beta   90.00
_cell.angle_gamma   90.00
#
_symmetry.space_group_name_H-M   'P 1'
#
loop_
_entity.id
_entity.type
_entity.pdbx_description
1 polymer ?
#
loop_
_entity_poly.entity_id
_entity_poly.type
_entity_poly.pdbx_seq_one_letter_code
_entity_poly.pdbx_strand_id
1 'polypeptide(L)'
;MEIRILMQQEILEALHLTWDVFAEDVAPAYTPEGVAQFQEFIRYENIIGMWQNGEMVFFGALDEGKLCGVLAVKATGHICLFFVKKDWQGKGIGKMLFQTVYNFCAQQLRVGKLTVNAVPDAVEKYRHMGMSQAGEEQQVNGIRFVPMECLVSMSMVQSVKGKTKTSVIAAAVIGGIVLMLAVILGGIAFIKSIYRTVGWPWEGYYRDYDYYDDYDYYDDDYGYGDYGDDDWQEDDGSSENHSLSGLNAVEEYIAEDLPYEIQEETYDYYDDEKTSTMVYFLVAYPQLSGLKGADTEAVNRAIQACAMATVDEIYTNPGEEVKERVLKAETPALISNVSYKVCYATEDFISIAFEDVRAKGDYSQYKAELRTINIGLKDGKIYEVKDIVGLNSGFLDEWLEEMRDEAENDAFLSEISKDEMKAALEGNGKDGIYSEAFFVHDGGIEVGYSLDYPEGDPHDLGYVWVTAPFDFDEIEEFISDRDFWNRLDR
;
A
#
# COMPACT_ATOMS: atom_id res chain seq x y z
N MET A 1 -8.60 9.96 -15.49
CA MET A 1 -8.34 8.51 -15.55
C MET A 1 -7.79 8.10 -14.21
N GLU A 2 -8.53 7.27 -13.50
CA GLU A 2 -8.22 6.75 -12.18
C GLU A 2 -7.93 5.25 -12.31
N ILE A 3 -6.86 4.75 -11.71
CA ILE A 3 -6.59 3.30 -11.61
C ILE A 3 -6.66 2.93 -10.13
N ARG A 4 -7.50 1.96 -9.79
CA ARG A 4 -7.60 1.46 -8.40
C ARG A 4 -8.03 0.00 -8.34
N ILE A 5 -7.96 -0.60 -7.17
CA ILE A 5 -8.59 -1.89 -6.93
C ILE A 5 -10.10 -1.77 -6.91
N LEU A 6 -10.76 -2.81 -7.40
CA LEU A 6 -12.20 -2.94 -7.46
C LEU A 6 -12.75 -3.62 -6.20
N MET A 7 -13.83 -3.04 -5.67
CA MET A 7 -14.61 -3.58 -4.56
C MET A 7 -15.48 -4.75 -5.01
N GLN A 8 -15.94 -5.57 -4.06
CA GLN A 8 -16.81 -6.71 -4.33
C GLN A 8 -18.01 -6.35 -5.24
N GLN A 9 -18.69 -5.23 -4.96
CA GLN A 9 -19.85 -4.79 -5.73
C GLN A 9 -19.52 -4.41 -7.19
N GLU A 10 -18.26 -4.16 -7.51
CA GLU A 10 -17.79 -3.77 -8.84
C GLU A 10 -17.27 -4.96 -9.65
N ILE A 11 -17.03 -6.11 -9.01
CA ILE A 11 -16.50 -7.33 -9.66
C ILE A 11 -17.43 -7.80 -10.76
N LEU A 12 -18.75 -7.77 -10.56
CA LEU A 12 -19.70 -8.18 -11.59
C LEU A 12 -19.59 -7.30 -12.85
N GLU A 13 -19.42 -5.98 -12.69
CA GLU A 13 -19.22 -5.07 -13.81
C GLU A 13 -17.89 -5.33 -14.52
N ALA A 14 -16.82 -5.61 -13.77
CA ALA A 14 -15.52 -5.96 -14.31
C ALA A 14 -15.55 -7.26 -15.16
N LEU A 15 -16.31 -8.26 -14.71
CA LEU A 15 -16.50 -9.52 -15.43
C LEU A 15 -17.34 -9.33 -16.71
N HIS A 16 -18.35 -8.46 -16.68
CA HIS A 16 -19.08 -8.08 -17.90
C HIS A 16 -18.16 -7.40 -18.92
N LEU A 17 -17.35 -6.41 -18.49
CA LEU A 17 -16.36 -5.77 -19.37
C LEU A 17 -15.38 -6.80 -19.96
N THR A 18 -14.86 -7.68 -19.11
CA THR A 18 -13.96 -8.76 -19.50
C THR A 18 -14.58 -9.64 -20.58
N TRP A 19 -15.83 -10.06 -20.39
CA TRP A 19 -16.54 -10.88 -21.36
C TRP A 19 -16.76 -10.15 -22.69
N ASP A 20 -17.21 -8.89 -22.64
CA ASP A 20 -17.49 -8.11 -23.86
C ASP A 20 -16.24 -7.96 -24.73
N VAL A 21 -15.10 -7.61 -24.12
CA VAL A 21 -13.82 -7.46 -24.84
C VAL A 21 -13.30 -8.83 -25.29
N PHE A 22 -13.40 -9.87 -24.47
CA PHE A 22 -12.99 -11.22 -24.85
C PHE A 22 -13.78 -11.75 -26.04
N ALA A 23 -15.10 -11.61 -26.04
CA ALA A 23 -15.98 -12.11 -27.09
C ALA A 23 -15.69 -11.45 -28.44
N GLU A 24 -15.32 -10.18 -28.45
CA GLU A 24 -14.99 -9.43 -29.67
C GLU A 24 -13.56 -9.72 -30.15
N ASP A 25 -12.57 -9.63 -29.26
CA ASP A 25 -11.15 -9.54 -29.64
C ASP A 25 -10.38 -10.86 -29.49
N VAL A 26 -10.84 -11.80 -28.65
CA VAL A 26 -10.09 -13.03 -28.30
C VAL A 26 -10.80 -14.32 -28.69
N ALA A 27 -12.12 -14.41 -28.49
CA ALA A 27 -12.91 -15.60 -28.78
C ALA A 27 -12.73 -16.14 -30.22
N PRO A 28 -12.56 -15.31 -31.28
CA PRO A 28 -12.29 -15.80 -32.63
C PRO A 28 -10.98 -16.61 -32.77
N ALA A 29 -10.02 -16.43 -31.86
CA ALA A 29 -8.75 -17.15 -31.86
C ALA A 29 -8.80 -18.48 -31.07
N TYR A 30 -9.90 -18.76 -30.35
CA TYR A 30 -10.06 -19.94 -29.50
C TYR A 30 -11.01 -20.96 -30.13
N THR A 31 -10.93 -22.21 -29.66
CA THR A 31 -11.95 -23.22 -30.03
C THR A 31 -13.23 -22.99 -29.22
N PRO A 32 -14.39 -23.53 -29.63
CA PRO A 32 -15.62 -23.47 -28.83
C PRO A 32 -15.45 -24.00 -27.40
N GLU A 33 -14.64 -25.04 -27.22
CA GLU A 33 -14.28 -25.58 -25.91
C GLU A 33 -13.47 -24.56 -25.10
N GLY A 34 -12.47 -23.89 -25.70
CA GLY A 34 -11.69 -22.85 -25.05
C GLY A 34 -12.52 -21.63 -24.65
N VAL A 35 -13.49 -21.23 -25.48
CA VAL A 35 -14.47 -20.18 -25.15
C VAL A 35 -15.33 -20.58 -23.96
N ALA A 36 -15.83 -21.82 -23.94
CA ALA A 36 -16.61 -22.33 -22.81
C ALA A 36 -15.80 -22.40 -21.51
N GLN A 37 -14.52 -22.78 -21.61
CA GLN A 37 -13.61 -22.77 -20.45
C GLN A 37 -13.36 -21.37 -19.89
N PHE A 38 -13.10 -20.40 -20.77
CA PHE A 38 -12.93 -19.02 -20.33
C PHE A 38 -14.22 -18.49 -19.69
N GLN A 39 -15.37 -18.78 -20.31
CA GLN A 39 -16.68 -18.39 -19.78
C GLN A 39 -16.93 -18.98 -18.39
N GLU A 40 -16.63 -20.27 -18.20
CA GLU A 40 -16.76 -20.93 -16.88
C GLU A 40 -15.83 -20.29 -15.85
N PHE A 41 -14.57 -20.03 -16.22
CA PHE A 41 -13.60 -19.38 -15.34
C PHE A 41 -14.08 -18.00 -14.84
N ILE A 42 -14.63 -17.16 -15.72
CA ILE A 42 -15.08 -15.80 -15.35
C ILE A 42 -16.49 -15.76 -14.74
N ARG A 43 -17.12 -16.90 -14.43
CA ARG A 43 -18.41 -16.88 -13.73
C ARG A 43 -18.24 -16.24 -12.36
N TYR A 44 -19.18 -15.37 -12.00
CA TYR A 44 -19.13 -14.62 -10.74
C TYR A 44 -18.93 -15.54 -9.53
N GLU A 45 -19.61 -16.69 -9.47
CA GLU A 45 -19.46 -17.66 -8.37
C GLU A 45 -18.07 -18.29 -8.25
N ASN A 46 -17.35 -18.44 -9.38
CA ASN A 46 -15.99 -18.97 -9.40
C ASN A 46 -14.98 -17.88 -9.02
N ILE A 47 -15.21 -16.64 -9.46
CA ILE A 47 -14.35 -15.49 -9.19
C ILE A 47 -14.51 -14.97 -7.76
N ILE A 48 -15.74 -14.89 -7.25
CA ILE A 48 -16.01 -14.22 -5.97
C ILE A 48 -15.34 -14.94 -4.81
N GLY A 49 -15.26 -16.28 -4.84
CA GLY A 49 -14.51 -17.03 -3.83
C GLY A 49 -13.02 -16.72 -3.86
N MET A 50 -12.42 -16.67 -5.06
CA MET A 50 -10.99 -16.30 -5.22
C MET A 50 -10.72 -14.86 -4.77
N TRP A 51 -11.65 -13.94 -5.05
CA TRP A 51 -11.55 -12.55 -4.59
C TRP A 51 -11.68 -12.45 -3.06
N GLN A 52 -12.70 -13.09 -2.48
CA GLN A 52 -12.94 -13.10 -1.02
C GLN A 52 -11.82 -13.77 -0.23
N ASN A 53 -11.13 -14.73 -0.84
CA ASN A 53 -9.98 -15.41 -0.25
C ASN A 53 -8.64 -14.71 -0.53
N GLY A 54 -8.64 -13.58 -1.24
CA GLY A 54 -7.41 -12.85 -1.61
C GLY A 54 -6.52 -13.61 -2.61
N GLU A 55 -7.02 -14.67 -3.23
CA GLU A 55 -6.30 -15.43 -4.26
C GLU A 55 -6.19 -14.64 -5.56
N MET A 56 -7.09 -13.70 -5.81
CA MET A 56 -7.13 -12.86 -7.00
C MET A 56 -7.55 -11.42 -6.68
N VAL A 57 -6.78 -10.46 -7.17
CA VAL A 57 -6.98 -9.02 -6.98
C VAL A 57 -7.37 -8.40 -8.31
N PHE A 58 -8.43 -7.57 -8.31
CA PHE A 58 -8.92 -6.88 -9.50
C PHE A 58 -8.58 -5.39 -9.45
N PHE A 59 -8.02 -4.88 -10.54
CA PHE A 59 -7.76 -3.47 -10.78
C PHE A 59 -8.67 -2.97 -11.89
N GLY A 60 -9.25 -1.79 -11.70
CA GLY A 60 -10.08 -1.11 -12.67
C GLY A 60 -9.48 0.22 -13.09
N ALA A 61 -9.64 0.53 -14.38
CA ALA A 61 -9.41 1.87 -14.91
C ALA A 61 -10.74 2.59 -15.06
N LEU A 62 -10.92 3.72 -14.39
CA LEU A 62 -12.13 4.52 -14.42
C LEU A 62 -11.89 5.85 -15.12
N ASP A 63 -12.77 6.17 -16.07
CA ASP A 63 -12.82 7.47 -16.74
C ASP A 63 -14.14 8.15 -16.41
N GLU A 64 -14.08 9.25 -15.65
CA GLU A 64 -15.27 9.95 -15.12
C GLU A 64 -16.23 8.99 -14.39
N GLY A 65 -15.68 8.09 -13.57
CA GLY A 65 -16.44 7.08 -12.82
C GLY A 65 -16.93 5.88 -13.64
N LYS A 66 -16.60 5.77 -14.93
CA LYS A 66 -16.97 4.63 -15.78
C LYS A 66 -15.82 3.64 -15.93
N LEU A 67 -16.07 2.37 -15.63
CA LEU A 67 -15.08 1.31 -15.81
C LEU A 67 -14.77 1.10 -17.30
N CYS A 68 -13.51 1.33 -17.68
CA CYS A 68 -13.02 1.28 -19.05
C CYS A 68 -11.89 0.25 -19.27
N GLY A 69 -11.30 -0.28 -18.21
CA GLY A 69 -10.35 -1.39 -18.29
C GLY A 69 -10.27 -2.16 -16.98
N VAL A 70 -9.84 -3.42 -17.06
CA VAL A 70 -9.72 -4.36 -15.95
C VAL A 70 -8.40 -5.11 -16.08
N LEU A 71 -7.69 -5.30 -14.97
CA LEU A 71 -6.59 -6.24 -14.85
C LEU A 71 -6.75 -7.04 -13.56
N ALA A 72 -6.79 -8.36 -13.63
CA ALA A 72 -6.81 -9.24 -12.46
C ALA A 72 -5.52 -10.05 -12.36
N VAL A 73 -4.91 -10.05 -11.17
CA VAL A 73 -3.66 -10.76 -10.86
C VAL A 73 -3.87 -11.69 -9.67
N LYS A 74 -3.29 -12.89 -9.73
CA LYS A 74 -3.27 -13.82 -8.59
C LYS A 74 -2.21 -13.42 -7.57
N ALA A 75 -2.37 -13.88 -6.33
CA ALA A 75 -1.35 -13.74 -5.28
C ALA A 75 0.04 -14.27 -5.70
N THR A 76 0.09 -15.18 -6.67
CA THR A 76 1.34 -15.72 -7.26
C THR A 76 2.02 -14.80 -8.27
N GLY A 77 1.45 -13.64 -8.59
CA GLY A 77 1.93 -12.76 -9.67
C GLY A 77 1.46 -13.18 -11.07
N HIS A 78 0.51 -14.11 -11.19
CA HIS A 78 -0.03 -14.49 -12.51
C HIS A 78 -1.19 -13.56 -12.92
N ILE A 79 -1.03 -12.83 -14.01
CA ILE A 79 -2.07 -11.99 -14.62
C ILE A 79 -3.07 -12.90 -15.32
N CYS A 80 -4.29 -12.96 -14.80
CA CYS A 80 -5.36 -13.84 -15.29
C CYS A 80 -6.30 -13.14 -16.26
N LEU A 81 -6.56 -11.85 -16.03
CA LEU A 81 -7.44 -11.03 -16.86
C LEU A 81 -6.72 -9.72 -17.16
N PHE A 82 -6.78 -9.25 -18.39
CA PHE A 82 -6.25 -7.93 -18.75
C PHE A 82 -6.96 -7.41 -20.01
N PHE A 83 -7.97 -6.57 -19.82
CA PHE A 83 -8.88 -6.13 -20.88
C PHE A 83 -9.15 -4.63 -20.78
N VAL A 84 -9.14 -3.94 -21.93
CA VAL A 84 -9.48 -2.51 -22.03
C VAL A 84 -10.51 -2.34 -23.14
N LYS A 85 -11.60 -1.62 -22.85
CA LYS A 85 -12.65 -1.32 -23.83
C LYS A 85 -12.06 -0.67 -25.07
N LYS A 86 -12.52 -1.08 -26.25
CA LYS A 86 -11.98 -0.67 -27.56
C LYS A 86 -11.93 0.85 -27.73
N ASP A 87 -13.00 1.56 -27.35
CA ASP A 87 -13.10 3.03 -27.41
C ASP A 87 -12.09 3.77 -26.50
N TRP A 88 -11.43 3.03 -25.59
CA TRP A 88 -10.42 3.50 -24.65
C TRP A 88 -9.02 2.93 -24.93
N GLN A 89 -8.85 2.06 -25.92
CA GLN A 89 -7.55 1.57 -26.34
C GLN A 89 -6.72 2.67 -27.02
N GLY A 90 -5.39 2.52 -27.04
CA GLY A 90 -4.46 3.51 -27.61
C GLY A 90 -4.21 4.75 -26.74
N LYS A 91 -4.85 4.86 -25.58
CA LYS A 91 -4.72 5.98 -24.62
C LYS A 91 -3.75 5.70 -23.46
N GLY A 92 -2.94 4.65 -23.55
CA GLY A 92 -1.99 4.26 -22.50
C GLY A 92 -2.60 3.55 -21.27
N ILE A 93 -3.91 3.29 -21.24
CA ILE A 93 -4.61 2.68 -20.08
C ILE A 93 -4.06 1.31 -19.71
N GLY A 94 -3.77 0.45 -20.70
CA GLY A 94 -3.15 -0.84 -20.44
C GLY A 94 -1.80 -0.68 -19.74
N LYS A 95 -0.95 0.24 -20.20
CA LYS A 95 0.34 0.50 -19.55
C LYS A 95 0.18 0.98 -18.11
N MET A 96 -0.81 1.84 -17.84
CA MET A 96 -1.10 2.29 -16.47
C MET A 96 -1.57 1.13 -15.58
N LEU A 97 -2.52 0.31 -16.04
CA LEU A 97 -2.98 -0.88 -15.31
C LEU A 97 -1.83 -1.84 -15.01
N PHE A 98 -1.00 -2.14 -16.02
CA PHE A 98 0.14 -3.03 -15.86
C PHE A 98 1.16 -2.48 -14.86
N GLN A 99 1.51 -1.19 -14.94
CA GLN A 99 2.46 -0.59 -14.02
C GLN A 99 1.93 -0.57 -12.58
N THR A 100 0.65 -0.25 -12.39
CA THR A 100 0.02 -0.33 -11.08
C THR A 100 0.10 -1.74 -10.50
N VAL A 101 -0.16 -2.76 -11.32
CA VAL A 101 -0.08 -4.17 -10.90
C VAL A 101 1.37 -4.60 -10.65
N TYR A 102 2.32 -4.16 -11.46
CA TYR A 102 3.74 -4.40 -11.23
C TYR A 102 4.19 -3.85 -9.88
N ASN A 103 3.84 -2.60 -9.58
CA ASN A 103 4.16 -1.95 -8.31
C ASN A 103 3.49 -2.68 -7.14
N PHE A 104 2.21 -3.05 -7.30
CA PHE A 104 1.50 -3.86 -6.31
C PHE A 104 2.18 -5.21 -6.06
N CYS A 105 2.61 -5.90 -7.12
CA CYS A 105 3.33 -7.16 -6.99
C CYS A 105 4.70 -7.01 -6.32
N ALA A 106 5.42 -5.91 -6.60
CA ALA A 106 6.71 -5.62 -5.99
C ALA A 106 6.58 -5.26 -4.50
N GLN A 107 5.71 -4.30 -4.20
CA GLN A 107 5.60 -3.66 -2.89
C GLN A 107 4.72 -4.47 -1.93
N GLN A 108 3.63 -5.03 -2.43
CA GLN A 108 2.58 -5.62 -1.58
C GLN A 108 2.63 -7.14 -1.58
N LEU A 109 2.62 -7.80 -2.76
CA LEU A 109 2.71 -9.27 -2.82
C LEU A 109 4.14 -9.80 -2.62
N ARG A 110 5.16 -8.94 -2.74
CA ARG A 110 6.59 -9.28 -2.69
C ARG A 110 6.96 -10.48 -3.57
N VAL A 111 6.28 -10.62 -4.72
CA VAL A 111 6.57 -11.69 -5.67
C VAL A 111 7.72 -11.28 -6.57
N GLY A 112 8.68 -12.16 -6.80
CA GLY A 112 9.87 -11.87 -7.61
C GLY A 112 9.61 -11.86 -9.13
N LYS A 113 8.39 -12.19 -9.58
CA LYS A 113 8.08 -12.40 -10.99
C LYS A 113 6.59 -12.21 -11.29
N LEU A 114 6.29 -11.57 -12.42
CA LEU A 114 4.97 -11.57 -13.05
C LEU A 114 4.94 -12.58 -14.19
N THR A 115 3.80 -13.24 -14.37
CA THR A 115 3.57 -14.15 -15.50
C THR A 115 2.22 -13.88 -16.15
N VAL A 116 2.10 -14.19 -17.45
CA VAL A 116 0.84 -14.12 -18.17
C VAL A 116 0.83 -15.13 -19.31
N ASN A 117 -0.35 -15.68 -19.60
CA ASN A 117 -0.59 -16.44 -20.82
C ASN A 117 -1.17 -15.50 -21.87
N ALA A 118 -0.30 -14.88 -22.67
CA ALA A 118 -0.69 -13.89 -23.66
C ALA A 118 -1.29 -14.57 -24.89
N VAL A 119 -2.41 -14.05 -25.41
CA VAL A 119 -2.83 -14.43 -26.77
C VAL A 119 -1.76 -13.99 -27.78
N PRO A 120 -1.50 -14.75 -28.87
CA PRO A 120 -0.40 -14.46 -29.78
C PRO A 120 -0.34 -13.01 -30.28
N ASP A 121 -1.51 -12.42 -30.57
CA ASP A 121 -1.64 -11.04 -31.07
C ASP A 121 -1.34 -9.97 -30.00
N ALA A 122 -1.27 -10.35 -28.72
CA ALA A 122 -0.95 -9.45 -27.60
C ALA A 122 0.52 -9.53 -27.17
N VAL A 123 1.30 -10.49 -27.67
CA VAL A 123 2.70 -10.71 -27.24
C VAL A 123 3.53 -9.43 -27.34
N GLU A 124 3.43 -8.71 -28.46
CA GLU A 124 4.21 -7.48 -28.67
C GLU A 124 3.83 -6.36 -27.68
N LYS A 125 2.56 -6.32 -27.26
CA LYS A 125 2.10 -5.35 -26.24
C LYS A 125 2.76 -5.63 -24.89
N TYR A 126 2.87 -6.90 -24.50
CA TYR A 126 3.54 -7.30 -23.26
C TYR A 126 5.05 -7.10 -23.33
N ARG A 127 5.68 -7.29 -24.50
CA ARG A 127 7.11 -6.93 -24.70
C ARG A 127 7.37 -5.45 -24.45
N HIS A 128 6.51 -4.57 -24.96
CA HIS A 128 6.60 -3.13 -24.67
C HIS A 128 6.36 -2.76 -23.20
N MET A 129 5.79 -3.68 -22.41
CA MET A 129 5.63 -3.55 -20.95
C MET A 129 6.78 -4.19 -20.17
N GLY A 130 7.83 -4.68 -20.85
CA GLY A 130 9.01 -5.27 -20.22
C GLY A 130 8.93 -6.78 -19.97
N MET A 131 7.94 -7.47 -20.54
CA MET A 131 7.85 -8.94 -20.45
C MET A 131 8.60 -9.63 -21.59
N SER A 132 9.21 -10.76 -21.28
CA SER A 132 9.84 -11.67 -22.24
C SER A 132 9.03 -12.95 -22.38
N GLN A 133 9.16 -13.61 -23.53
CA GLN A 133 8.57 -14.92 -23.76
C GLN A 133 9.25 -15.98 -22.88
N ALA A 134 8.47 -16.77 -22.17
CA ALA A 134 8.94 -17.80 -21.23
C ALA A 134 8.95 -19.21 -21.83
N GLY A 135 8.25 -19.42 -22.96
CA GLY A 135 8.17 -20.71 -23.63
C GLY A 135 7.52 -20.60 -25.01
N GLU A 136 7.45 -21.71 -25.74
CA GLU A 136 6.78 -21.77 -27.04
C GLU A 136 5.28 -21.51 -26.93
N GLU A 137 4.65 -21.19 -28.06
CA GLU A 137 3.20 -21.08 -28.16
C GLU A 137 2.55 -22.45 -27.88
N GLN A 138 1.52 -22.45 -27.05
CA GLN A 138 0.84 -23.65 -26.58
C GLN A 138 -0.66 -23.57 -26.87
N GLN A 139 -1.28 -24.74 -27.01
CA GLN A 139 -2.73 -24.88 -27.02
C GLN A 139 -3.14 -25.92 -25.98
N VAL A 140 -3.75 -25.47 -24.89
CA VAL A 140 -4.21 -26.33 -23.79
C VAL A 140 -5.71 -26.17 -23.66
N ASN A 141 -6.44 -27.28 -23.71
CA ASN A 141 -7.90 -27.32 -23.58
C ASN A 141 -8.67 -26.34 -24.49
N GLY A 142 -8.17 -26.10 -25.70
CA GLY A 142 -8.82 -25.20 -26.66
C GLY A 142 -8.44 -23.72 -26.51
N ILE A 143 -7.59 -23.38 -25.53
CA ILE A 143 -7.04 -22.03 -25.30
C ILE A 143 -5.63 -21.95 -25.89
N ARG A 144 -5.41 -21.02 -26.81
CA ARG A 144 -4.13 -20.79 -27.50
C ARG A 144 -3.41 -19.58 -26.90
N PHE A 145 -2.17 -19.76 -26.42
CA PHE A 145 -1.42 -18.71 -25.73
C PHE A 145 0.10 -18.86 -25.85
N VAL A 146 0.81 -17.78 -25.57
CA VAL A 146 2.26 -17.71 -25.43
C VAL A 146 2.58 -17.37 -23.96
N PRO A 147 3.28 -18.24 -23.22
CA PRO A 147 3.72 -17.92 -21.87
C PRO A 147 4.69 -16.74 -21.88
N MET A 148 4.45 -15.74 -21.03
CA MET A 148 5.33 -14.58 -20.88
C MET A 148 5.58 -14.26 -19.41
N GLU A 149 6.72 -13.63 -19.14
CA GLU A 149 7.16 -13.30 -17.79
C GLU A 149 8.00 -12.02 -17.72
N CYS A 150 8.05 -11.39 -16.55
CA CYS A 150 9.09 -10.41 -16.21
C CYS A 150 9.49 -10.52 -14.74
N LEU A 151 10.73 -10.16 -14.44
CA LEU A 151 11.20 -10.04 -13.06
C LEU A 151 10.59 -8.81 -12.39
N VAL A 152 10.28 -8.96 -11.11
CA VAL A 152 9.71 -7.90 -10.29
C VAL A 152 10.73 -7.54 -9.21
N SER A 153 11.08 -6.26 -9.13
CA SER A 153 12.03 -5.73 -8.15
C SER A 153 11.55 -4.41 -7.58
N MET A 154 11.77 -4.21 -6.28
CA MET A 154 11.54 -2.94 -5.59
C MET A 154 12.33 -1.78 -6.22
N SER A 155 13.52 -2.08 -6.78
CA SER A 155 14.36 -1.09 -7.47
C SER A 155 13.82 -0.63 -8.84
N MET A 156 12.78 -1.28 -9.37
CA MET A 156 12.21 -1.03 -10.71
C MET A 156 10.76 -0.54 -10.66
N VAL A 157 10.27 -0.16 -9.47
CA VAL A 157 8.95 0.46 -9.28
C VAL A 157 8.94 1.81 -10.00
N GLN A 158 7.95 2.04 -10.88
CA GLN A 158 7.80 3.30 -11.62
C GLN A 158 6.54 4.03 -11.18
N SER A 159 6.60 5.37 -11.09
CA SER A 159 5.42 6.19 -10.79
C SER A 159 4.40 6.17 -11.94
N VAL A 160 3.11 6.13 -11.61
CA VAL A 160 2.01 6.15 -12.60
C VAL A 160 1.49 7.59 -12.73
N LYS A 161 1.40 8.09 -13.97
CA LYS A 161 1.16 9.52 -14.27
C LYS A 161 -0.23 10.03 -13.86
N GLY A 162 -0.28 11.07 -13.03
CA GLY A 162 -1.44 11.95 -12.77
C GLY A 162 -1.04 13.44 -12.79
N LYS A 163 -1.92 14.33 -13.25
CA LYS A 163 -1.71 15.78 -13.32
C LYS A 163 -2.16 16.47 -12.03
N THR A 164 -1.24 17.07 -11.26
CA THR A 164 -1.36 18.35 -10.51
C THR A 164 -0.02 18.63 -9.79
N LYS A 165 0.28 19.91 -9.53
CA LYS A 165 1.58 20.43 -9.06
C LYS A 165 1.67 20.62 -7.53
N THR A 166 0.73 20.06 -6.79
CA THR A 166 0.68 20.13 -5.33
C THR A 166 0.77 18.69 -4.84
N SER A 167 1.81 18.36 -4.06
CA SER A 167 1.87 17.13 -3.30
C SER A 167 0.85 17.25 -2.17
N VAL A 168 -0.38 16.80 -2.42
CA VAL A 168 -1.44 16.83 -1.40
C VAL A 168 -1.11 15.77 -0.36
N ILE A 169 -0.89 16.20 0.88
CA ILE A 169 -0.43 15.33 1.97
C ILE A 169 -1.63 14.74 2.75
N ALA A 170 -2.84 15.27 2.52
CA ALA A 170 -4.09 14.70 3.01
C ALA A 170 -4.32 13.27 2.49
N ALA A 171 -4.32 12.28 3.39
CA ALA A 171 -4.59 10.89 3.03
C ALA A 171 -6.10 10.61 3.06
N ALA A 172 -6.68 10.26 1.91
CA ALA A 172 -8.09 9.85 1.81
C ALA A 172 -8.27 8.33 1.97
N VAL A 173 -9.37 7.91 2.60
CA VAL A 173 -9.72 6.52 3.00
C VAL A 173 -9.76 5.49 1.84
N ILE A 174 -9.82 5.90 0.58
CA ILE A 174 -10.58 5.12 -0.42
C ILE A 174 -9.73 4.13 -1.26
N GLY A 175 -8.42 4.32 -1.44
CA GLY A 175 -7.63 3.52 -2.38
C GLY A 175 -6.71 2.45 -1.78
N GLY A 176 -6.01 2.79 -0.69
CA GLY A 176 -4.98 1.93 -0.07
C GLY A 176 -5.54 0.80 0.81
N ILE A 177 -6.68 1.04 1.46
CA ILE A 177 -7.31 0.10 2.39
C ILE A 177 -7.78 -1.16 1.65
N VAL A 178 -8.38 -1.03 0.46
CA VAL A 178 -8.85 -2.16 -0.36
C VAL A 178 -7.70 -3.00 -0.94
N LEU A 179 -6.56 -2.36 -1.24
CA LEU A 179 -5.33 -2.97 -1.75
C LEU A 179 -4.62 -3.84 -0.70
N MET A 180 -4.65 -3.39 0.56
CA MET A 180 -4.06 -4.08 1.69
C MET A 180 -4.91 -5.29 2.14
N LEU A 181 -6.24 -5.19 2.08
CA LEU A 181 -7.19 -6.26 2.43
C LEU A 181 -7.02 -7.53 1.58
N ALA A 182 -6.74 -7.36 0.28
CA ALA A 182 -6.53 -8.48 -0.64
C ALA A 182 -5.20 -9.21 -0.38
N VAL A 183 -4.18 -8.49 0.10
CA VAL A 183 -2.84 -9.03 0.42
C VAL A 183 -2.86 -9.81 1.72
N ILE A 184 -3.59 -9.31 2.74
CA ILE A 184 -3.75 -9.97 4.05
C ILE A 184 -4.52 -11.30 3.89
N LEU A 185 -5.59 -11.30 3.10
CA LEU A 185 -6.34 -12.53 2.77
C LEU A 185 -5.50 -13.51 1.94
N GLY A 186 -4.74 -13.02 0.94
CA GLY A 186 -3.84 -13.83 0.13
C GLY A 186 -2.69 -14.46 0.94
N GLY A 187 -2.14 -13.75 1.93
CA GLY A 187 -1.12 -14.24 2.85
C GLY A 187 -1.62 -15.36 3.79
N ILE A 188 -2.83 -15.21 4.33
CA ILE A 188 -3.49 -16.23 5.18
C ILE A 188 -3.82 -17.49 4.37
N ALA A 189 -4.23 -17.37 3.10
CA ALA A 189 -4.43 -18.50 2.20
C ALA A 189 -3.11 -19.17 1.78
N PHE A 190 -2.05 -18.40 1.55
CA PHE A 190 -0.70 -18.87 1.21
C PHE A 190 -0.07 -19.72 2.32
N ILE A 191 -0.22 -19.31 3.59
CA ILE A 191 0.25 -20.09 4.75
C ILE A 191 -0.61 -21.34 4.97
N LYS A 192 -1.94 -21.26 4.82
CA LYS A 192 -2.80 -22.46 4.82
C LYS A 192 -2.43 -23.47 3.71
N SER A 193 -1.93 -23.00 2.57
CA SER A 193 -1.41 -23.84 1.49
C SER A 193 -0.06 -24.49 1.85
N ILE A 194 0.85 -23.74 2.48
CA ILE A 194 2.15 -24.27 2.96
C ILE A 194 1.94 -25.31 4.07
N TYR A 195 1.07 -25.07 5.06
CA TYR A 195 0.77 -26.05 6.12
C TYR A 195 0.07 -27.30 5.59
N ARG A 196 -0.74 -27.18 4.52
CA ARG A 196 -1.28 -28.34 3.80
C ARG A 196 -0.21 -29.12 3.03
N THR A 197 0.90 -28.47 2.66
CA THR A 197 1.96 -29.05 1.83
C THR A 197 3.07 -29.70 2.66
N VAL A 198 3.31 -29.25 3.91
CA VAL A 198 4.41 -29.73 4.76
C VAL A 198 3.99 -30.84 5.76
N GLY A 199 2.69 -31.18 5.85
CA GLY A 199 2.19 -32.31 6.65
C GLY A 199 1.51 -33.40 5.81
N TRP A 200 2.25 -34.40 5.34
CA TRP A 200 1.70 -35.61 4.68
C TRP A 200 1.41 -36.71 5.73
N PRO A 201 0.38 -37.59 5.61
CA PRO A 201 -0.14 -38.17 4.36
C PRO A 201 -1.68 -38.13 4.15
N TRP A 202 -2.06 -37.88 2.90
CA TRP A 202 -3.17 -38.45 2.10
C TRP A 202 -4.35 -39.18 2.80
N GLU A 203 -5.57 -38.63 2.67
CA GLU A 203 -6.75 -39.40 2.23
C GLU A 203 -7.94 -38.52 1.78
N GLY A 204 -8.26 -38.58 0.48
CA GLY A 204 -9.64 -38.62 -0.02
C GLY A 204 -10.40 -37.31 -0.30
N TYR A 205 -10.23 -36.76 -1.51
CA TYR A 205 -11.29 -36.53 -2.52
C TYR A 205 -10.86 -35.47 -3.54
N TYR A 206 -10.07 -35.85 -4.55
CA TYR A 206 -10.23 -35.37 -5.92
C TYR A 206 -9.80 -36.51 -6.83
N ARG A 207 -10.73 -36.93 -7.69
CA ARG A 207 -10.58 -38.05 -8.61
C ARG A 207 -10.12 -37.49 -9.95
N ASP A 208 -8.95 -37.96 -10.37
CA ASP A 208 -8.38 -38.10 -11.72
C ASP A 208 -8.82 -37.14 -12.82
N TYR A 209 -7.85 -36.45 -13.42
CA TYR A 209 -7.35 -36.87 -14.73
C TYR A 209 -5.82 -36.71 -14.79
N ASP A 210 -5.13 -37.85 -14.78
CA ASP A 210 -3.70 -38.00 -15.05
C ASP A 210 -3.32 -37.58 -16.48
N TYR A 211 -2.14 -36.99 -16.66
CA TYR A 211 -1.19 -37.52 -17.64
C TYR A 211 0.27 -37.23 -17.28
N TYR A 212 1.09 -38.22 -17.61
CA TYR A 212 2.49 -38.47 -17.24
C TYR A 212 3.48 -37.38 -17.66
N ASP A 213 4.48 -37.13 -16.81
CA ASP A 213 5.83 -36.80 -17.25
C ASP A 213 6.82 -37.69 -16.50
N ASP A 214 7.38 -38.63 -17.24
CA ASP A 214 8.60 -39.36 -16.91
C ASP A 214 9.43 -39.29 -18.19
N TYR A 215 10.52 -38.52 -18.20
CA TYR A 215 11.82 -38.91 -18.76
C TYR A 215 12.91 -37.90 -18.35
N ASP A 216 13.89 -38.44 -17.61
CA ASP A 216 15.20 -37.88 -17.32
C ASP A 216 16.12 -37.78 -18.56
N TYR A 217 17.02 -36.77 -18.49
CA TYR A 217 18.39 -36.67 -19.04
C TYR A 217 18.63 -36.62 -20.57
N TYR A 218 19.29 -35.53 -21.02
CA TYR A 218 20.66 -35.55 -21.56
C TYR A 218 21.28 -34.13 -21.56
N ASP A 219 22.52 -34.05 -21.09
CA ASP A 219 23.53 -33.02 -21.39
C ASP A 219 23.62 -32.72 -22.89
N ASP A 220 23.85 -31.45 -23.27
CA ASP A 220 25.01 -31.09 -24.09
C ASP A 220 25.25 -29.56 -24.17
N ASP A 221 26.53 -29.26 -24.17
CA ASP A 221 27.28 -28.00 -24.18
C ASP A 221 27.12 -27.19 -25.51
N TYR A 222 27.92 -26.11 -25.66
CA TYR A 222 28.07 -25.13 -26.75
C TYR A 222 27.17 -23.87 -26.61
N GLY A 223 27.65 -22.63 -26.64
CA GLY A 223 28.93 -22.06 -27.07
C GLY A 223 28.67 -20.63 -27.55
N TYR A 224 29.60 -19.72 -27.24
CA TYR A 224 29.64 -18.29 -27.54
C TYR A 224 29.04 -17.80 -28.87
N GLY A 225 28.46 -16.59 -28.85
CA GLY A 225 28.12 -15.81 -30.04
C GLY A 225 27.81 -14.34 -29.71
N ASP A 226 28.86 -13.55 -29.55
CA ASP A 226 28.90 -12.07 -29.61
C ASP A 226 28.36 -11.54 -30.94
N TYR A 227 27.42 -10.59 -30.90
CA TYR A 227 27.22 -9.57 -31.93
C TYR A 227 26.53 -8.33 -31.33
N GLY A 228 27.30 -7.25 -31.24
CA GLY A 228 26.93 -6.00 -31.91
C GLY A 228 26.33 -4.90 -31.04
N ASP A 229 27.20 -3.97 -30.65
CA ASP A 229 26.89 -2.56 -30.39
C ASP A 229 25.93 -1.99 -31.46
N ASP A 230 24.92 -1.27 -31.01
CA ASP A 230 24.45 -0.06 -31.68
C ASP A 230 24.09 0.98 -30.62
N ASP A 231 24.54 2.19 -30.92
CA ASP A 231 24.91 3.26 -30.02
C ASP A 231 23.93 4.44 -30.27
N TRP A 232 23.81 5.35 -29.29
CA TRP A 232 23.14 6.68 -29.35
C TRP A 232 21.60 6.75 -29.22
N GLN A 233 21.09 7.37 -28.14
CA GLN A 233 21.16 8.83 -27.95
C GLN A 233 20.84 9.19 -26.48
N GLU A 234 21.72 10.01 -25.92
CA GLU A 234 21.42 10.89 -24.79
C GLU A 234 20.18 11.72 -25.14
N ASP A 235 19.13 11.63 -24.33
CA ASP A 235 18.09 12.66 -24.26
C ASP A 235 18.24 13.36 -22.92
N ASP A 236 18.33 14.67 -23.04
CA ASP A 236 18.75 15.63 -22.06
C ASP A 236 17.62 16.02 -21.09
N GLY A 237 18.01 16.69 -20.03
CA GLY A 237 17.22 16.84 -18.82
C GLY A 237 15.86 17.51 -18.99
N SER A 238 14.85 16.86 -18.42
CA SER A 238 13.88 17.49 -17.52
C SER A 238 13.10 16.38 -16.79
N SER A 239 13.61 15.97 -15.64
CA SER A 239 12.87 15.14 -14.68
C SER A 239 11.71 15.97 -14.12
N GLU A 240 10.49 15.79 -14.64
CA GLU A 240 9.33 16.54 -14.17
C GLU A 240 8.18 15.61 -13.72
N ASN A 241 8.17 15.44 -12.39
CA ASN A 241 7.11 15.27 -11.38
C ASN A 241 5.75 14.58 -11.65
N HIS A 242 5.43 13.62 -10.77
CA HIS A 242 4.06 13.19 -10.41
C HIS A 242 3.83 13.36 -8.90
N SER A 243 2.61 13.77 -8.53
CA SER A 243 2.21 14.05 -7.15
C SER A 243 2.16 12.76 -6.34
N LEU A 244 3.13 12.64 -5.44
CA LEU A 244 3.10 11.71 -4.33
C LEU A 244 1.95 12.12 -3.37
N SER A 245 1.36 11.18 -2.63
CA SER A 245 0.31 11.44 -1.62
C SER A 245 0.55 10.65 -0.33
N GLY A 246 0.02 11.12 0.80
CA GLY A 246 0.27 10.52 2.13
C GLY A 246 1.76 10.53 2.49
N LEU A 247 2.24 9.54 3.26
CA LEU A 247 3.68 9.51 3.65
C LEU A 247 4.65 9.41 2.47
N ASN A 248 4.20 8.91 1.33
CA ASN A 248 5.04 8.88 0.13
C ASN A 248 5.33 10.28 -0.41
N ALA A 249 4.50 11.28 -0.09
CA ALA A 249 4.66 12.67 -0.51
C ALA A 249 5.70 13.46 0.27
N VAL A 250 5.97 13.04 1.49
CA VAL A 250 6.89 13.73 2.38
C VAL A 250 8.31 13.61 1.84
N GLU A 251 8.98 14.73 1.57
CA GLU A 251 10.38 14.75 1.15
C GLU A 251 11.29 14.45 2.36
N GLU A 252 12.03 13.34 2.32
CA GLU A 252 12.87 12.94 3.46
C GLU A 252 14.23 13.65 3.45
N TYR A 253 14.75 13.93 4.65
CA TYR A 253 16.15 14.32 4.84
C TYR A 253 16.87 13.36 5.78
N ILE A 254 17.79 12.59 5.23
CA ILE A 254 18.66 11.69 5.99
C ILE A 254 20.10 12.16 5.77
N ALA A 255 20.78 12.62 6.82
CA ALA A 255 22.15 13.09 6.71
C ALA A 255 23.08 11.99 6.14
N GLU A 256 23.97 12.34 5.22
CA GLU A 256 24.81 11.35 4.52
C GLU A 256 25.78 10.60 5.48
N ASP A 257 26.26 11.28 6.52
CA ASP A 257 27.28 10.80 7.45
C ASP A 257 26.72 10.51 8.86
N LEU A 258 25.65 9.70 8.96
CA LEU A 258 25.10 9.31 10.26
C LEU A 258 26.11 8.45 11.06
N PRO A 259 26.31 8.72 12.37
CA PRO A 259 27.19 7.92 13.22
C PRO A 259 26.55 6.61 13.71
N TYR A 260 25.36 6.28 13.20
CA TYR A 260 24.53 5.12 13.54
C TYR A 260 23.88 4.55 12.29
N GLU A 261 23.43 3.30 12.37
CA GLU A 261 22.71 2.62 11.30
C GLU A 261 21.22 2.56 11.61
N ILE A 262 20.39 2.69 10.56
CA ILE A 262 18.93 2.51 10.62
C ILE A 262 18.61 1.22 9.86
N GLN A 263 18.04 0.24 10.54
CA GLN A 263 17.63 -1.03 9.95
C GLN A 263 16.13 -1.25 10.16
N GLU A 264 15.43 -1.71 9.13
CA GLU A 264 14.03 -2.12 9.28
C GLU A 264 13.93 -3.41 10.08
N GLU A 265 13.07 -3.40 11.10
CA GLU A 265 12.59 -4.58 11.79
C GLU A 265 11.09 -4.76 11.49
N THR A 266 10.61 -6.00 11.58
CA THR A 266 9.20 -6.31 11.34
C THR A 266 8.67 -7.27 12.39
N TYR A 267 7.61 -6.87 13.08
CA TYR A 267 6.80 -7.77 13.88
C TYR A 267 5.71 -8.38 13.01
N ASP A 268 5.88 -9.65 12.67
CA ASP A 268 4.93 -10.46 11.88
C ASP A 268 4.29 -11.51 12.80
N TYR A 269 2.99 -11.38 13.02
CA TYR A 269 2.22 -12.30 13.83
C TYR A 269 0.85 -12.60 13.20
N TYR A 270 0.54 -13.89 13.12
CA TYR A 270 -0.73 -14.42 12.66
C TYR A 270 -1.16 -15.52 13.62
N ASP A 271 -2.42 -15.48 14.08
CA ASP A 271 -3.01 -16.55 14.90
C ASP A 271 -3.66 -17.59 13.98
N ASP A 272 -3.03 -18.76 13.87
CA ASP A 272 -3.50 -19.88 13.06
C ASP A 272 -4.37 -20.88 13.85
N GLU A 273 -4.43 -20.73 15.19
CA GLU A 273 -5.18 -21.62 16.08
C GLU A 273 -6.64 -21.15 16.28
N LYS A 274 -6.88 -19.84 16.34
CA LYS A 274 -8.22 -19.27 16.50
C LYS A 274 -9.01 -19.26 15.19
N THR A 275 -9.96 -20.20 15.08
CA THR A 275 -10.78 -20.35 13.87
C THR A 275 -11.93 -19.35 13.74
N SER A 276 -12.31 -18.66 14.83
CA SER A 276 -13.47 -17.74 14.87
C SER A 276 -13.11 -16.24 14.80
N THR A 277 -11.83 -15.88 14.90
CA THR A 277 -11.39 -14.49 14.92
C THR A 277 -10.12 -14.37 14.10
N MET A 278 -10.14 -13.48 13.09
CA MET A 278 -8.96 -13.19 12.30
C MET A 278 -8.00 -12.34 13.14
N VAL A 279 -6.76 -12.80 13.33
CA VAL A 279 -5.72 -12.02 14.01
C VAL A 279 -4.52 -11.93 13.09
N TYR A 280 -4.15 -10.70 12.71
CA TYR A 280 -3.05 -10.46 11.79
C TYR A 280 -2.34 -9.13 12.10
N PHE A 281 -1.05 -9.21 12.42
CA PHE A 281 -0.20 -8.07 12.70
C PHE A 281 1.01 -8.11 11.79
N LEU A 282 1.22 -7.05 11.01
CA LEU A 282 2.44 -6.83 10.25
C LEU A 282 2.89 -5.40 10.55
N VAL A 283 3.86 -5.25 11.45
CA VAL A 283 4.27 -3.95 11.96
C VAL A 283 5.73 -3.72 11.60
N ALA A 284 5.99 -2.89 10.59
CA ALA A 284 7.33 -2.45 10.22
C ALA A 284 7.72 -1.22 11.03
N TYR A 285 8.97 -1.17 11.51
CA TYR A 285 9.52 -0.02 12.22
C TYR A 285 11.06 0.00 12.15
N PRO A 286 11.69 1.17 12.26
CA PRO A 286 13.15 1.25 12.23
C PRO A 286 13.75 0.88 13.59
N GLN A 287 14.91 0.24 13.56
CA GLN A 287 15.77 -0.01 14.71
C GLN A 287 17.12 0.67 14.50
N LEU A 288 17.55 1.43 15.50
CA LEU A 288 18.80 2.18 15.48
C LEU A 288 19.91 1.36 16.13
N SER A 289 21.11 1.35 15.54
CA SER A 289 22.29 0.74 16.13
C SER A 289 23.51 1.65 16.04
N GLY A 290 24.38 1.65 17.06
CA GLY A 290 25.61 2.47 17.06
C GLY A 290 25.46 3.91 17.54
N LEU A 291 24.29 4.31 18.08
CA LEU A 291 24.09 5.65 18.65
C LEU A 291 25.15 6.00 19.72
N LYS A 292 25.78 7.17 19.55
CA LYS A 292 26.71 7.74 20.53
C LYS A 292 25.99 8.75 21.40
N GLY A 293 25.37 8.31 22.48
CA GLY A 293 24.64 9.24 23.35
C GLY A 293 23.56 8.56 24.18
N ALA A 294 22.30 8.86 23.86
CA ALA A 294 21.14 8.33 24.58
C ALA A 294 21.17 6.80 24.68
N ASP A 295 20.42 6.28 25.66
CA ASP A 295 20.18 4.85 25.79
C ASP A 295 19.50 4.33 24.51
N THR A 296 20.30 3.70 23.63
CA THR A 296 19.86 3.15 22.34
C THR A 296 18.70 2.19 22.53
N GLU A 297 18.70 1.40 23.60
CA GLU A 297 17.60 0.49 23.88
C GLU A 297 16.33 1.26 24.26
N ALA A 298 16.45 2.36 25.02
CA ALA A 298 15.30 3.20 25.36
C ALA A 298 14.69 3.87 24.13
N VAL A 299 15.54 4.39 23.23
CA VAL A 299 15.09 4.98 21.95
C VAL A 299 14.38 3.94 21.11
N ASN A 300 14.99 2.77 20.90
CA ASN A 300 14.36 1.69 20.12
C ASN A 300 13.07 1.17 20.76
N ARG A 301 13.00 1.10 22.11
CA ARG A 301 11.76 0.75 22.82
C ARG A 301 10.65 1.78 22.57
N ALA A 302 10.98 3.07 22.52
CA ALA A 302 10.01 4.12 22.26
C ALA A 302 9.48 4.04 20.81
N ILE A 303 10.37 3.84 19.84
CA ILE A 303 10.01 3.65 18.42
C ILE A 303 9.10 2.41 18.27
N GLN A 304 9.51 1.28 18.84
CA GLN A 304 8.74 0.04 18.79
C GLN A 304 7.37 0.20 19.47
N ALA A 305 7.30 0.87 20.63
CA ALA A 305 6.04 1.10 21.33
C ALA A 305 5.07 1.97 20.51
N CYS A 306 5.57 3.00 19.82
CA CYS A 306 4.77 3.82 18.92
C CYS A 306 4.24 3.00 17.73
N ALA A 307 5.09 2.19 17.10
CA ALA A 307 4.70 1.32 15.99
C ALA A 307 3.67 0.27 16.43
N MET A 308 3.86 -0.35 17.59
CA MET A 308 3.06 -1.46 18.13
C MET A 308 1.79 -1.02 18.87
N ALA A 309 1.48 0.28 18.94
CA ALA A 309 0.41 0.82 19.78
C ALA A 309 -0.95 0.13 19.56
N THR A 310 -1.37 -0.07 18.31
CA THR A 310 -2.62 -0.79 18.00
C THR A 310 -2.57 -2.24 18.44
N VAL A 311 -1.46 -2.96 18.21
CA VAL A 311 -1.33 -4.37 18.63
C VAL A 311 -1.46 -4.49 20.14
N ASP A 312 -0.85 -3.57 20.88
CA ASP A 312 -1.00 -3.53 22.35
C ASP A 312 -2.46 -3.30 22.74
N GLU A 313 -3.12 -2.30 22.15
CA GLU A 313 -4.50 -1.94 22.43
C GLU A 313 -5.50 -3.05 22.11
N ILE A 314 -5.30 -3.81 21.03
CA ILE A 314 -6.32 -4.76 20.55
C ILE A 314 -6.03 -6.21 20.90
N TYR A 315 -4.79 -6.56 21.27
CA TYR A 315 -4.37 -7.95 21.45
C TYR A 315 -3.60 -8.23 22.72
N THR A 316 -2.52 -7.49 23.00
CA THR A 316 -1.67 -7.76 24.17
C THR A 316 -2.33 -7.29 25.46
N ASN A 317 -2.96 -6.11 25.44
CA ASN A 317 -3.64 -5.49 26.58
C ASN A 317 -5.06 -4.97 26.23
N PRO A 318 -5.96 -5.82 25.69
CA PRO A 318 -7.24 -5.35 25.18
C PRO A 318 -8.18 -4.85 26.27
N GLY A 319 -8.72 -3.64 26.06
CA GLY A 319 -9.81 -3.10 26.83
C GLY A 319 -11.10 -3.91 26.68
N GLU A 320 -12.03 -3.75 27.63
CA GLU A 320 -13.32 -4.47 27.60
C GLU A 320 -14.14 -4.14 26.35
N GLU A 321 -14.07 -2.91 25.84
CA GLU A 321 -14.77 -2.50 24.62
C GLU A 321 -14.33 -3.32 23.40
N VAL A 322 -13.02 -3.51 23.20
CA VAL A 322 -12.49 -4.32 22.09
C VAL A 322 -12.99 -5.75 22.19
N LYS A 323 -12.96 -6.34 23.40
CA LYS A 323 -13.46 -7.71 23.63
C LYS A 323 -14.94 -7.81 23.31
N GLU A 324 -15.74 -6.84 23.73
CA GLU A 324 -17.17 -6.81 23.42
C GLU A 324 -17.44 -6.66 21.92
N ARG A 325 -16.66 -5.83 21.21
CA ARG A 325 -16.75 -5.69 19.74
C ARG A 325 -16.49 -7.03 19.05
N VAL A 326 -15.38 -7.70 19.39
CA VAL A 326 -15.03 -9.03 18.84
C VAL A 326 -16.14 -10.05 19.07
N LEU A 327 -16.77 -10.07 20.25
CA LEU A 327 -17.84 -11.03 20.57
C LEU A 327 -19.16 -10.77 19.83
N LYS A 328 -19.41 -9.53 19.41
CA LYS A 328 -20.63 -9.12 18.70
C LYS A 328 -20.45 -9.07 17.18
N ALA A 329 -19.20 -9.07 16.71
CA ALA A 329 -18.84 -8.95 15.31
C ALA A 329 -19.35 -10.13 14.47
N GLU A 330 -19.87 -9.84 13.28
CA GLU A 330 -20.26 -10.88 12.32
C GLU A 330 -19.01 -11.55 11.74
N THR A 331 -17.95 -10.76 11.53
CA THR A 331 -16.64 -11.21 11.08
C THR A 331 -15.58 -10.67 12.04
N PRO A 332 -15.32 -11.34 13.18
CA PRO A 332 -14.39 -10.82 14.18
C PRO A 332 -12.96 -10.72 13.64
N ALA A 333 -12.36 -9.53 13.73
CA ALA A 333 -11.01 -9.27 13.23
C ALA A 333 -10.22 -8.32 14.14
N LEU A 334 -8.96 -8.68 14.38
CA LEU A 334 -7.95 -7.89 15.08
C LEU A 334 -6.77 -7.73 14.15
N ILE A 335 -6.64 -6.55 13.56
CA ILE A 335 -5.67 -6.29 12.49
C ILE A 335 -4.90 -5.01 12.80
N SER A 336 -3.60 -5.04 12.55
CA SER A 336 -2.73 -3.87 12.49
C SER A 336 -1.67 -4.10 11.41
N ASN A 337 -1.62 -3.22 10.43
CA ASN A 337 -0.63 -3.25 9.36
C ASN A 337 0.03 -1.88 9.29
N VAL A 338 1.27 -1.83 9.76
CA VAL A 338 2.00 -0.58 9.97
C VAL A 338 3.13 -0.50 8.97
N SER A 339 3.11 0.57 8.18
CA SER A 339 4.24 1.04 7.41
C SER A 339 4.79 2.31 8.03
N TYR A 340 6.04 2.66 7.72
CA TYR A 340 6.67 3.86 8.26
C TYR A 340 7.56 4.55 7.24
N LYS A 341 7.87 5.82 7.54
CA LYS A 341 8.90 6.59 6.86
C LYS A 341 9.75 7.31 7.89
N VAL A 342 11.07 7.24 7.73
CA VAL A 342 11.98 8.13 8.45
C VAL A 342 11.99 9.45 7.66
N CYS A 343 11.24 10.43 8.14
CA CYS A 343 11.07 11.70 7.44
C CYS A 343 12.30 12.60 7.61
N TYR A 344 12.99 12.49 8.74
CA TYR A 344 14.17 13.29 9.03
C TYR A 344 15.14 12.55 9.98
N ALA A 345 16.44 12.57 9.69
CA ALA A 345 17.46 11.98 10.56
C ALA A 345 18.82 12.71 10.50
N THR A 346 19.32 13.11 11.66
CA THR A 346 20.68 13.67 11.88
C THR A 346 21.40 12.92 13.00
N GLU A 347 22.64 13.32 13.34
CA GLU A 347 23.34 12.81 14.53
C GLU A 347 22.53 13.00 15.83
N ASP A 348 21.74 14.08 15.92
CA ASP A 348 21.13 14.54 17.16
C ASP A 348 19.62 14.33 17.25
N PHE A 349 18.95 14.01 16.14
CA PHE A 349 17.50 13.97 16.06
C PHE A 349 16.99 12.99 14.99
N ILE A 350 15.85 12.37 15.25
CA ILE A 350 15.12 11.55 14.28
C ILE A 350 13.61 11.83 14.36
N SER A 351 12.97 11.92 13.19
CA SER A 351 11.53 12.06 13.00
C SER A 351 11.01 10.91 12.15
N ILE A 352 10.05 10.16 12.67
CA ILE A 352 9.49 8.98 12.02
C ILE A 352 7.96 9.11 12.03
N ALA A 353 7.35 8.88 10.88
CA ALA A 353 5.91 8.79 10.73
C ALA A 353 5.49 7.36 10.39
N PHE A 354 4.35 6.93 10.94
CA PHE A 354 3.77 5.61 10.80
C PHE A 354 2.36 5.72 10.26
N GLU A 355 2.03 4.92 9.27
CA GLU A 355 0.65 4.70 8.81
C GLU A 355 0.22 3.30 9.21
N ASP A 356 -0.82 3.22 10.04
CA ASP A 356 -1.40 1.96 10.53
C ASP A 356 -2.79 1.75 9.97
N VAL A 357 -2.99 0.67 9.22
CA VAL A 357 -4.31 0.20 8.83
C VAL A 357 -4.76 -0.89 9.79
N ARG A 358 -5.86 -0.62 10.50
CA ARG A 358 -6.29 -1.42 11.64
C ARG A 358 -7.77 -1.80 11.60
N ALA A 359 -8.08 -2.96 12.16
CA ALA A 359 -9.43 -3.36 12.54
C ALA A 359 -9.46 -3.72 14.03
N LYS A 360 -10.33 -3.05 14.80
CA LYS A 360 -10.40 -3.16 16.27
C LYS A 360 -11.61 -3.97 16.74
N GLY A 361 -11.83 -5.13 16.14
CA GLY A 361 -12.81 -6.13 16.60
C GLY A 361 -13.74 -6.68 15.53
N ASP A 362 -13.99 -5.93 14.46
CA ASP A 362 -14.81 -6.36 13.32
C ASP A 362 -14.11 -6.03 12.00
N TYR A 363 -14.12 -6.99 11.07
CA TYR A 363 -13.52 -6.84 9.73
C TYR A 363 -14.20 -5.74 8.91
N SER A 364 -15.44 -5.35 9.17
CA SER A 364 -16.08 -4.25 8.43
C SER A 364 -15.61 -2.86 8.88
N GLN A 365 -14.94 -2.76 10.05
CA GLN A 365 -14.58 -1.49 10.69
C GLN A 365 -13.08 -1.20 10.58
N TYR A 366 -12.57 -1.14 9.34
CA TYR A 366 -11.20 -0.70 9.09
C TYR A 366 -11.05 0.80 9.17
N LYS A 367 -9.98 1.25 9.82
CA LYS A 367 -9.53 2.63 9.80
C LYS A 367 -8.04 2.69 9.59
N ALA A 368 -7.59 3.77 8.98
CA ALA A 368 -6.18 4.11 8.95
C ALA A 368 -5.90 5.15 10.06
N GLU A 369 -4.65 5.25 10.49
CA GLU A 369 -4.20 6.21 11.49
C GLU A 369 -2.77 6.64 11.16
N LEU A 370 -2.49 7.93 11.35
CA LEU A 370 -1.13 8.47 11.37
C LEU A 370 -0.63 8.52 12.81
N ARG A 371 0.57 7.99 13.06
CA ARG A 371 1.32 8.20 14.30
C ARG A 371 2.69 8.75 13.99
N THR A 372 3.21 9.60 14.85
CA THR A 372 4.55 10.19 14.68
C THR A 372 5.37 10.04 15.94
N ILE A 373 6.68 9.88 15.81
CA ILE A 373 7.60 9.94 16.94
C ILE A 373 8.83 10.78 16.57
N ASN A 374 9.14 11.74 17.45
CA ASN A 374 10.16 12.76 17.24
C ASN A 374 11.12 12.75 18.42
N ILE A 375 12.35 12.26 18.24
CA ILE A 375 13.25 11.92 19.35
C ILE A 375 14.59 12.65 19.21
N GLY A 376 14.99 13.35 20.28
CA GLY A 376 16.36 13.80 20.47
C GLY A 376 17.28 12.63 20.80
N LEU A 377 18.27 12.33 19.96
CA LEU A 377 19.15 11.16 20.08
C LEU A 377 20.26 11.32 21.14
N LYS A 378 20.49 12.54 21.63
CA LYS A 378 21.46 12.80 22.72
C LYS A 378 20.92 12.44 24.10
N ASP A 379 19.64 12.71 24.35
CA ASP A 379 18.98 12.63 25.66
C ASP A 379 17.74 11.73 25.68
N GLY A 380 17.29 11.24 24.53
CA GLY A 380 16.09 10.42 24.39
C GLY A 380 14.79 11.19 24.61
N LYS A 381 14.82 12.54 24.60
CA LYS A 381 13.61 13.35 24.78
C LYS A 381 12.69 13.16 23.57
N ILE A 382 11.45 12.75 23.82
CA ILE A 382 10.38 12.74 22.82
C ILE A 382 9.73 14.12 22.83
N TYR A 383 9.52 14.68 21.64
CA TYR A 383 8.90 15.98 21.45
C TYR A 383 7.47 15.82 20.95
N GLU A 384 6.56 16.63 21.48
CA GLU A 384 5.17 16.80 21.05
C GLU A 384 4.96 18.20 20.43
N VAL A 385 3.83 18.43 19.74
CA VAL A 385 3.54 19.73 19.09
C VAL A 385 3.68 20.90 20.07
N LYS A 386 3.14 20.76 21.28
CA LYS A 386 3.20 21.79 22.32
C LYS A 386 4.61 22.11 22.83
N ASP A 387 5.59 21.25 22.57
CA ASP A 387 6.99 21.50 22.93
C ASP A 387 7.64 22.42 21.90
N ILE A 388 7.30 22.26 20.62
CA ILE A 388 8.05 22.86 19.52
C ILE A 388 7.49 24.23 19.05
N VAL A 389 6.18 24.43 19.16
CA VAL A 389 5.50 25.67 18.77
C VAL A 389 4.62 26.25 19.88
N GLY A 390 4.58 27.57 19.96
CA GLY A 390 3.65 28.31 20.80
C GLY A 390 2.26 28.34 20.17
N LEU A 391 1.33 27.58 20.75
CA LEU A 391 -0.09 27.49 20.35
C LEU A 391 -0.90 28.76 20.71
N ASN A 392 -0.45 29.90 20.19
CA ASN A 392 -1.09 31.20 20.32
C ASN A 392 -2.11 31.42 19.18
N SER A 393 -2.88 32.51 19.23
CA SER A 393 -3.91 32.75 18.23
C SER A 393 -3.37 32.94 16.82
N GLY A 394 -2.18 33.54 16.66
CA GLY A 394 -1.56 33.73 15.33
C GLY A 394 -1.23 32.39 14.68
N PHE A 395 -0.48 31.53 15.39
CA PHE A 395 -0.16 30.19 14.91
C PHE A 395 -1.41 29.40 14.51
N LEU A 396 -2.44 29.39 15.37
CA LEU A 396 -3.66 28.64 15.12
C LEU A 396 -4.50 29.19 13.96
N ASP A 397 -4.36 30.47 13.60
CA ASP A 397 -5.03 31.02 12.41
C ASP A 397 -4.32 30.54 11.13
N GLU A 398 -2.99 30.65 11.08
CA GLU A 398 -2.18 30.22 9.94
C GLU A 398 -2.23 28.70 9.75
N TRP A 399 -2.06 27.94 10.84
CA TRP A 399 -2.21 26.49 10.82
C TRP A 399 -3.57 26.03 10.30
N LEU A 400 -4.66 26.71 10.66
CA LEU A 400 -5.98 26.34 10.17
C LEU A 400 -6.19 26.69 8.69
N GLU A 401 -5.56 27.76 8.21
CA GLU A 401 -5.55 28.12 6.78
C GLU A 401 -4.83 27.03 5.98
N GLU A 402 -3.60 26.67 6.37
CA GLU A 402 -2.82 25.61 5.71
C GLU A 402 -3.51 24.24 5.78
N MET A 403 -4.10 23.86 6.92
CA MET A 403 -4.86 22.61 7.04
C MET A 403 -6.05 22.54 6.07
N ARG A 404 -6.70 23.68 5.77
CA ARG A 404 -7.83 23.74 4.84
C ARG A 404 -7.37 23.73 3.39
N ASP A 405 -6.24 24.36 3.11
CA ASP A 405 -5.62 24.35 1.79
C ASP A 405 -5.14 22.93 1.44
N GLU A 406 -4.49 22.22 2.37
CA GLU A 406 -4.09 20.81 2.20
C GLU A 406 -5.28 19.86 2.09
N ALA A 407 -6.37 20.12 2.82
CA ALA A 407 -7.61 19.38 2.64
C ALA A 407 -8.35 19.73 1.34
N GLU A 408 -7.93 20.80 0.63
CA GLU A 408 -8.69 21.43 -0.46
C GLU A 408 -10.16 21.73 -0.07
N ASN A 409 -10.38 22.15 1.19
CA ASN A 409 -11.71 22.30 1.77
C ASN A 409 -11.80 23.35 2.89
N ASP A 410 -12.35 24.53 2.56
CA ASP A 410 -12.58 25.64 3.50
C ASP A 410 -13.43 25.28 4.73
N ALA A 411 -14.27 24.24 4.64
CA ALA A 411 -15.12 23.79 5.74
C ALA A 411 -14.45 22.78 6.68
N PHE A 412 -13.22 22.36 6.36
CA PHE A 412 -12.46 21.44 7.20
C PHE A 412 -12.27 22.02 8.62
N LEU A 413 -12.53 21.17 9.61
CA LEU A 413 -12.54 21.47 11.06
C LEU A 413 -13.53 22.58 11.49
N SER A 414 -14.56 22.89 10.69
CA SER A 414 -15.55 23.91 11.05
C SER A 414 -16.48 23.52 12.22
N GLU A 415 -16.48 22.25 12.61
CA GLU A 415 -17.28 21.65 13.67
C GLU A 415 -16.68 21.82 15.08
N ILE A 416 -15.38 22.13 15.19
CA ILE A 416 -14.69 22.39 16.45
C ILE A 416 -14.27 23.86 16.58
N SER A 417 -14.26 24.36 17.82
CA SER A 417 -13.79 25.69 18.14
C SER A 417 -12.26 25.76 18.16
N LYS A 418 -11.71 26.98 18.06
CA LYS A 418 -10.26 27.22 18.16
C LYS A 418 -9.65 26.75 19.49
N ASP A 419 -10.41 26.82 20.58
CA ASP A 419 -9.99 26.29 21.89
C ASP A 419 -9.93 24.74 21.88
N GLU A 420 -10.85 24.08 21.18
CA GLU A 420 -10.84 22.62 21.00
C GLU A 420 -9.70 22.18 20.07
N MET A 421 -9.42 22.92 18.98
CA MET A 421 -8.25 22.69 18.12
C MET A 421 -6.96 22.80 18.92
N LYS A 422 -6.82 23.87 19.71
CA LYS A 422 -5.68 24.05 20.60
C LYS A 422 -5.52 22.88 21.57
N ALA A 423 -6.60 22.49 22.24
CA ALA A 423 -6.56 21.37 23.18
C ALA A 423 -6.11 20.08 22.50
N ALA A 424 -6.58 19.81 21.28
CA ALA A 424 -6.14 18.66 20.49
C ALA A 424 -4.64 18.71 20.17
N LEU A 425 -4.10 19.86 19.72
CA LEU A 425 -2.65 20.03 19.49
C LEU A 425 -1.81 19.94 20.77
N GLU A 426 -2.41 20.10 21.95
CA GLU A 426 -1.75 19.86 23.25
C GLU A 426 -1.77 18.37 23.67
N GLY A 427 -2.38 17.49 22.86
CA GLY A 427 -2.59 16.07 23.12
C GLY A 427 -3.91 15.75 23.83
N ASN A 428 -4.85 16.69 23.88
CA ASN A 428 -6.16 16.55 24.55
C ASN A 428 -7.31 16.58 23.54
N GLY A 429 -7.24 15.71 22.54
CA GLY A 429 -8.25 15.55 21.51
C GLY A 429 -9.64 15.23 22.06
N LYS A 430 -10.66 15.90 21.51
CA LYS A 430 -12.06 15.67 21.90
C LYS A 430 -12.53 14.29 21.43
N ASP A 431 -13.11 13.52 22.35
CA ASP A 431 -13.74 12.22 22.11
C ASP A 431 -12.85 11.19 21.38
N GLY A 432 -11.52 11.40 21.38
CA GLY A 432 -10.55 10.57 20.66
C GLY A 432 -10.55 10.74 19.14
N ILE A 433 -11.23 11.76 18.60
CA ILE A 433 -11.36 11.98 17.15
C ILE A 433 -10.11 12.65 16.58
N TYR A 434 -9.48 13.55 17.33
CA TYR A 434 -8.36 14.38 16.85
C TYR A 434 -7.09 14.03 17.64
N SER A 435 -6.19 13.27 17.02
CA SER A 435 -4.86 13.00 17.58
C SER A 435 -3.86 13.88 16.86
N GLU A 436 -3.11 14.67 17.62
CA GLU A 436 -2.00 15.47 17.12
C GLU A 436 -0.92 14.61 16.47
N ALA A 437 -0.34 15.14 15.40
CA ALA A 437 0.82 14.56 14.75
C ALA A 437 1.72 15.69 14.27
N PHE A 438 3.03 15.48 14.36
CA PHE A 438 3.97 16.30 13.61
C PHE A 438 5.18 15.49 13.20
N PHE A 439 5.81 15.87 12.10
CA PHE A 439 7.08 15.31 11.67
C PHE A 439 7.93 16.38 10.98
N VAL A 440 9.24 16.22 11.07
CA VAL A 440 10.20 17.07 10.36
C VAL A 440 10.53 16.38 9.04
N HIS A 441 10.78 17.15 8.00
CA HIS A 441 11.12 16.68 6.66
C HIS A 441 12.18 17.61 6.05
N ASP A 442 12.61 17.40 4.80
CA ASP A 442 13.74 18.13 4.18
C ASP A 442 13.58 19.66 4.18
N GLY A 443 12.36 20.14 3.91
CA GLY A 443 12.08 21.57 3.78
C GLY A 443 11.55 22.25 5.04
N GLY A 444 11.22 21.51 6.10
CA GLY A 444 10.53 22.09 7.24
C GLY A 444 9.83 21.08 8.15
N ILE A 445 8.63 21.43 8.59
CA ILE A 445 7.83 20.67 9.54
C ILE A 445 6.37 20.60 9.12
N GLU A 446 5.74 19.48 9.41
CA GLU A 446 4.31 19.31 9.24
C GLU A 446 3.62 19.16 10.60
N VAL A 447 2.51 19.86 10.80
CA VAL A 447 1.72 19.82 12.05
C VAL A 447 0.25 19.63 11.73
N GLY A 448 -0.41 18.63 12.33
CA GLY A 448 -1.83 18.42 12.10
C GLY A 448 -2.45 17.31 12.91
N TYR A 449 -3.44 16.64 12.33
CA TYR A 449 -4.23 15.61 12.99
C TYR A 449 -4.30 14.30 12.21
N SER A 450 -4.20 13.19 12.95
CA SER A 450 -4.87 11.95 12.60
C SER A 450 -6.32 11.99 13.08
N LEU A 451 -7.24 11.56 12.23
CA LEU A 451 -8.69 11.68 12.40
C LEU A 451 -9.32 10.30 12.59
N ASP A 452 -10.14 10.14 13.64
CA ASP A 452 -10.80 8.87 13.98
C ASP A 452 -12.32 9.04 14.18
N TYR A 453 -13.00 9.67 13.20
CA TYR A 453 -14.44 9.93 13.28
C TYR A 453 -15.26 8.63 13.42
N PRO A 454 -16.33 8.61 14.25
CA PRO A 454 -17.26 7.48 14.31
C PRO A 454 -17.96 7.22 12.98
N GLU A 455 -18.36 5.96 12.75
CA GLU A 455 -19.10 5.58 11.54
C GLU A 455 -20.40 6.39 11.41
N GLY A 456 -20.58 7.04 10.26
CA GLY A 456 -21.75 7.87 9.97
C GLY A 456 -21.74 9.27 10.58
N ASP A 457 -20.61 9.72 11.15
CA ASP A 457 -20.45 11.12 11.54
C ASP A 457 -20.57 12.03 10.31
N PRO A 458 -21.45 13.04 10.31
CA PRO A 458 -21.63 13.92 9.15
C PRO A 458 -20.41 14.82 8.85
N HIS A 459 -19.45 14.91 9.77
CA HIS A 459 -18.19 15.64 9.60
C HIS A 459 -17.04 14.73 9.17
N ASP A 460 -17.27 13.41 9.05
CA ASP A 460 -16.31 12.52 8.38
C ASP A 460 -16.34 12.79 6.87
N LEU A 461 -15.37 13.60 6.42
CA LEU A 461 -15.19 13.95 5.02
C LEU A 461 -14.32 12.94 4.26
N GLY A 462 -13.93 11.82 4.90
CA GLY A 462 -13.13 10.76 4.30
C GLY A 462 -11.62 10.99 4.36
N TYR A 463 -11.14 11.97 5.15
CA TYR A 463 -9.73 12.14 5.46
C TYR A 463 -9.33 11.27 6.64
N VAL A 464 -8.21 10.56 6.50
CA VAL A 464 -7.57 9.79 7.57
C VAL A 464 -6.73 10.70 8.44
N TRP A 465 -5.94 11.56 7.79
CA TRP A 465 -5.09 12.52 8.44
C TRP A 465 -4.84 13.68 7.49
N VAL A 466 -4.62 14.87 8.06
CA VAL A 466 -4.27 16.10 7.35
C VAL A 466 -3.24 16.83 8.20
N THR A 467 -2.21 17.35 7.57
CA THR A 467 -1.14 18.11 8.20
C THR A 467 -0.91 19.40 7.43
N ALA A 468 -0.60 20.48 8.16
CA ALA A 468 -0.19 21.75 7.59
C ALA A 468 1.34 21.79 7.47
N PRO A 469 1.89 21.98 6.26
CA PRO A 469 3.31 22.18 6.07
C PRO A 469 3.72 23.60 6.46
N PHE A 470 4.90 23.72 7.04
CA PHE A 470 5.59 24.99 7.28
C PHE A 470 7.06 24.81 6.95
N ASP A 471 7.61 25.69 6.14
CA ASP A 471 9.06 25.75 5.99
C ASP A 471 9.74 26.29 7.27
N PHE A 472 11.07 26.17 7.35
CA PHE A 472 11.81 26.59 8.54
C PHE A 472 11.76 28.11 8.81
N ASP A 473 11.53 28.94 7.79
CA ASP A 473 11.41 30.39 7.91
C ASP A 473 10.01 30.77 8.41
N GLU A 474 8.95 30.14 7.87
CA GLU A 474 7.55 30.33 8.24
C GLU A 474 7.29 29.97 9.71
N ILE A 475 7.84 28.84 10.17
CA ILE A 475 7.63 28.39 11.55
C ILE A 475 8.45 29.18 12.59
N GLU A 476 9.43 29.98 12.16
CA GLU A 476 10.42 30.61 13.05
C GLU A 476 9.77 31.49 14.12
N GLU A 477 8.72 32.22 13.77
CA GLU A 477 8.05 33.14 14.69
C GLU A 477 7.22 32.44 15.78
N PHE A 478 6.90 31.15 15.58
CA PHE A 478 6.10 30.36 16.49
C PHE A 478 6.92 29.47 17.42
N ILE A 479 8.24 29.45 17.31
CA ILE A 479 9.14 28.60 18.09
C ILE A 479 8.97 28.77 19.63
N SER A 480 8.76 27.67 20.36
CA SER A 480 8.72 27.64 21.83
C SER A 480 9.93 27.01 22.51
N ASP A 481 10.47 25.88 22.02
CA ASP A 481 11.64 25.19 22.61
C ASP A 481 12.88 25.28 21.70
N ARG A 482 13.80 26.18 22.04
CA ARG A 482 15.06 26.35 21.30
C ARG A 482 15.95 25.11 21.31
N ASP A 483 15.82 24.21 22.29
CA ASP A 483 16.66 23.01 22.35
C ASP A 483 16.25 21.96 21.32
N PHE A 484 14.97 21.90 20.94
CA PHE A 484 14.52 21.11 19.78
C PHE A 484 15.11 21.68 18.49
N TRP A 485 14.85 22.96 18.26
CA TRP A 485 15.13 23.64 17.01
C TRP A 485 16.63 23.76 16.67
N ASN A 486 17.50 23.80 17.68
CA ASN A 486 18.96 23.77 17.50
C ASN A 486 19.51 22.39 17.08
N ARG A 487 18.68 21.34 17.03
CA ARG A 487 19.07 19.98 16.62
C ARG A 487 18.78 19.67 15.16
N LEU A 488 18.06 20.57 14.48
CA LEU A 488 17.77 20.45 13.07
C LEU A 488 18.89 21.14 12.28
N ASP A 489 19.28 20.52 11.17
CA ASP A 489 20.14 21.11 10.16
C ASP A 489 19.22 21.99 9.31
N ARG A 490 19.35 23.31 9.51
CA ARG A 490 18.56 24.34 8.83
C ARG A 490 19.41 25.13 7.86
#